data_AF-A0A2J6WUH3-F1
#
_entry.id   AF-A0A2J6WUH3-F1
#
_cell.length_a   1.000
_cell.length_b   1.000
_cell.length_c   1.000
_cell.angle_alpha   90.00
_cell.angle_beta   90.00
_cell.angle_gamma   90.00
#
_symmetry.space_group_name_H-M   'P 1'
#
loop_
_entity.id
_entity.type
_entity.pdbx_description
1 polymer ?
#
loop_
_entity_poly.entity_id
_entity_poly.type
_entity_poly.pdbx_seq_one_letter_code
_entity_poly.pdbx_strand_id
1 'polypeptide(L)'
;MQEIVIPFQIVIGTLRPQGYPLRALCGERKAEATMSPPLLTGSPADMGVELGNMLLQAPIRRLLIEAARDAIEQGARMQMQLVIEPPELVALPWEWMALHKGEQHWQPALREDYTLVRISPRAIRPLPPRRVSGPLRLLIAVARGYEETADTLGEALIEP
;
A
#
# COMPACT_ATOMS: atom_id res chain seq x y z
N MET A 1 1.98 15.51 -21.71
CA MET A 1 2.61 16.19 -20.56
C MET A 1 3.16 15.10 -19.65
N GLN A 2 4.46 15.08 -19.34
CA GLN A 2 5.02 14.05 -18.46
C GLN A 2 4.53 14.30 -17.03
N GLU A 3 3.88 13.30 -16.45
CA GLU A 3 3.39 13.36 -15.08
C GLU A 3 4.57 13.25 -14.10
N ILE A 4 4.74 14.26 -13.24
CA ILE A 4 5.79 14.29 -12.23
C ILE A 4 5.33 13.44 -11.04
N VAL A 5 6.18 12.50 -10.60
CA VAL A 5 5.88 11.59 -9.48
C VAL A 5 6.89 11.79 -8.36
N ILE A 6 6.41 12.16 -7.18
CA ILE A 6 7.23 12.29 -5.97
C ILE A 6 7.15 10.99 -5.17
N PRO A 7 8.26 10.26 -4.98
CA PRO A 7 8.26 9.04 -4.18
C PRO A 7 8.26 9.39 -2.68
N PHE A 8 7.32 8.80 -1.95
CA PHE A 8 7.30 8.76 -0.50
C PHE A 8 7.56 7.33 -0.05
N GLN A 9 8.76 7.05 0.45
CA GLN A 9 9.14 5.70 0.81
C GLN A 9 8.96 5.46 2.32
N ILE A 10 8.41 4.30 2.68
CA ILE A 10 8.41 3.78 4.04
C ILE A 10 9.11 2.43 4.01
N VAL A 11 10.19 2.28 4.78
CA VAL A 11 10.93 1.04 4.94
C VAL A 11 10.57 0.42 6.29
N ILE A 12 10.08 -0.82 6.26
CA ILE A 12 9.95 -1.67 7.43
C ILE A 12 11.23 -2.51 7.53
N GLY A 13 12.04 -2.26 8.54
CA GLY A 13 13.27 -3.01 8.78
C GLY A 13 13.06 -4.29 9.58
N THR A 14 14.11 -5.11 9.69
CA THR A 14 14.09 -6.38 10.44
C THR A 14 13.71 -6.20 11.92
N LEU A 15 12.99 -7.19 12.49
CA LEU A 15 12.53 -7.21 13.88
C LEU A 15 13.69 -6.97 14.87
N ARG A 16 13.47 -6.08 15.84
CA ARG A 16 14.35 -5.81 16.98
C ARG A 16 13.58 -6.02 18.30
N PRO A 17 14.25 -6.05 19.46
CA PRO A 17 13.58 -6.16 20.75
C PRO A 17 12.51 -5.07 21.00
N GLN A 18 12.68 -3.89 20.39
CA GLN A 18 11.73 -2.78 20.51
C GLN A 18 10.55 -2.88 19.51
N GLY A 19 10.61 -3.78 18.53
CA GLY A 19 9.68 -3.88 17.41
C GLY A 19 10.40 -3.75 16.05
N TYR A 20 9.61 -3.60 14.99
CA TYR A 20 10.11 -3.34 13.64
C TYR A 20 10.44 -1.85 13.48
N PRO A 21 11.69 -1.46 13.16
CA PRO A 21 12.02 -0.08 12.90
C PRO A 21 11.35 0.38 11.59
N LEU A 22 10.72 1.55 11.64
CA LEU A 22 10.14 2.21 10.47
C LEU A 22 10.98 3.42 10.09
N ARG A 23 11.28 3.57 8.80
CA ARG A 23 11.97 4.75 8.27
C ARG A 23 11.21 5.29 7.06
N ALA A 24 10.72 6.51 7.16
CA ALA A 24 10.09 7.21 6.05
C ALA A 24 11.06 8.22 5.41
N LEU A 25 11.00 8.34 4.09
CA LEU A 25 11.90 9.17 3.27
C LEU A 25 11.10 9.90 2.19
N CYS A 26 11.36 11.19 2.01
CA CYS A 26 10.83 11.98 0.91
C CYS A 26 11.86 13.07 0.54
N GLY A 27 12.62 12.85 -0.54
CA GLY A 27 13.82 13.64 -0.84
C GLY A 27 14.83 13.52 0.31
N GLU A 28 15.35 14.66 0.79
CA GLU A 28 16.30 14.71 1.91
C GLU A 28 15.63 14.60 3.30
N ARG A 29 14.29 14.66 3.37
CA ARG A 29 13.56 14.59 4.62
C ARG A 29 13.36 13.14 5.06
N LYS A 30 13.49 12.91 6.36
CA LYS A 30 13.32 11.58 6.97
C LYS A 30 12.53 11.64 8.27
N ALA A 31 11.80 10.58 8.56
CA ALA A 31 11.13 10.36 9.84
C ALA A 31 11.29 8.90 10.26
N GLU A 32 11.40 8.66 11.56
CA GLU A 32 11.60 7.31 12.10
C GLU A 32 10.54 7.01 13.17
N ALA A 33 10.17 5.74 13.28
CA ALA A 33 9.24 5.23 14.27
C ALA A 33 9.55 3.76 14.56
N THR A 34 8.82 3.14 15.50
CA THR A 34 8.94 1.70 15.78
C THR A 34 7.56 1.08 15.81
N MET A 35 7.35 0.05 15.00
CA MET A 35 6.09 -0.67 14.85
C MET A 35 6.12 -1.95 15.68
N SER A 36 5.14 -2.14 16.53
CA SER A 36 4.93 -3.42 17.23
C SER A 36 4.59 -4.54 16.23
N PRO A 37 4.89 -5.80 16.54
CA PRO A 37 4.45 -6.91 15.70
C PRO A 37 2.93 -6.90 15.50
N PRO A 38 2.46 -7.03 14.24
CA PRO A 38 1.03 -6.94 13.94
C PRO A 38 0.28 -8.15 14.48
N LEU A 39 -0.81 -7.89 15.20
CA LEU A 39 -1.77 -8.89 15.68
C LEU A 39 -3.12 -8.60 15.01
N LEU A 40 -3.26 -8.97 13.74
CA LEU A 40 -4.47 -8.69 12.97
C LEU A 40 -5.57 -9.70 13.31
N THR A 41 -6.53 -9.30 14.16
CA THR A 41 -7.60 -10.20 14.65
C THR A 41 -9.02 -9.74 14.32
N GLY A 42 -9.17 -8.56 13.70
CA GLY A 42 -10.48 -7.94 13.42
C GLY A 42 -11.07 -8.27 12.05
N SER A 43 -12.13 -7.55 11.67
CA SER A 43 -12.66 -7.59 10.29
C SER A 43 -11.66 -6.98 9.30
N PRO A 44 -11.79 -7.20 7.97
CA PRO A 44 -10.91 -6.57 6.98
C PRO A 44 -10.80 -5.04 7.11
N ALA A 45 -11.89 -4.37 7.46
CA ALA A 45 -11.90 -2.93 7.69
C ALA A 45 -11.04 -2.57 8.93
N ASP A 46 -11.24 -3.27 10.04
CA ASP A 46 -10.48 -3.06 11.28
C ASP A 46 -8.99 -3.33 11.06
N MET A 47 -8.66 -4.42 10.37
CA MET A 47 -7.28 -4.76 9.99
C MET A 47 -6.64 -3.64 9.16
N GLY A 48 -7.40 -3.03 8.24
CA GLY A 48 -6.94 -1.89 7.46
C GLY A 48 -6.57 -0.69 8.34
N VAL A 49 -7.39 -0.38 9.35
CA VAL A 49 -7.12 0.68 10.33
C VAL A 49 -5.90 0.37 11.19
N GLU A 50 -5.79 -0.87 11.66
CA GLU A 50 -4.65 -1.34 12.44
C GLU A 50 -3.35 -1.18 11.65
N LEU A 51 -3.31 -1.62 10.39
CA LEU A 51 -2.16 -1.45 9.49
C LEU A 51 -1.81 0.03 9.29
N GLY A 52 -2.82 0.88 9.08
CA GLY A 52 -2.61 2.33 8.92
C GLY A 52 -2.03 2.99 10.15
N ASN A 53 -2.55 2.67 11.34
CA ASN A 53 -2.06 3.21 12.60
C ASN A 53 -0.65 2.70 12.95
N MET A 54 -0.35 1.44 12.64
CA MET A 54 0.96 0.84 12.84
C MET A 54 2.05 1.51 11.99
N LEU A 55 1.75 1.79 10.72
CA LEU A 55 2.70 2.35 9.76
C LEU A 55 2.80 3.88 9.83
N LEU A 56 1.67 4.57 9.96
CA LEU A 56 1.56 6.04 9.89
C LEU A 56 1.49 6.66 11.28
N GLN A 57 2.49 6.33 12.09
CA GLN A 57 2.71 6.94 13.40
C GLN A 57 3.03 8.42 13.25
N ALA A 58 2.90 9.19 14.33
CA ALA A 58 2.93 10.65 14.29
C ALA A 58 4.11 11.27 13.51
N PRO A 59 5.38 10.81 13.64
CA PRO A 59 6.49 11.35 12.87
C PRO A 59 6.34 11.10 11.36
N ILE A 60 5.99 9.88 10.98
CA ILE A 60 5.83 9.45 9.59
C ILE A 60 4.62 10.13 8.95
N ARG A 61 3.50 10.20 9.67
CA ARG A 61 2.27 10.84 9.23
C ARG A 61 2.46 12.34 8.99
N ARG A 62 3.25 13.02 9.81
CA ARG A 62 3.59 14.43 9.60
C ARG A 62 4.35 14.61 8.29
N LEU A 63 5.40 13.82 8.08
CA LEU A 63 6.19 13.87 6.86
C LEU A 63 5.35 13.55 5.62
N LEU A 64 4.42 12.59 5.72
CA LEU A 64 3.49 12.24 4.64
C LEU A 64 2.59 13.41 4.26
N ILE A 65 2.01 14.10 5.25
CA ILE A 65 1.13 15.25 5.01
C ILE A 65 1.91 16.40 4.37
N GLU A 66 3.14 16.65 4.82
CA GLU A 66 4.01 17.67 4.22
C GLU A 66 4.35 17.32 2.77
N ALA A 67 4.80 16.08 2.51
CA ALA A 67 5.12 15.61 1.16
C ALA A 67 3.90 15.66 0.20
N ALA A 68 2.72 15.30 0.70
CA ALA A 68 1.48 15.35 -0.06
C ALA A 68 1.12 16.79 -0.48
N ARG A 69 1.28 17.76 0.42
CA ARG A 69 1.04 19.18 0.12
C ARG A 69 2.03 19.69 -0.91
N ASP A 70 3.31 19.39 -0.73
CA ASP A 70 4.36 19.80 -1.67
C ASP A 70 4.10 19.24 -3.08
N ALA A 71 3.62 18.00 -3.18
CA ALA A 71 3.28 17.38 -4.46
C ALA A 71 2.11 18.10 -5.15
N ILE A 72 1.05 18.42 -4.40
CA ILE A 72 -0.10 19.19 -4.91
C ILE A 72 0.34 20.57 -5.39
N GLU A 73 1.16 21.28 -4.61
CA GLU A 73 1.68 22.61 -4.97
C GLU A 73 2.53 22.59 -6.24
N GLN A 74 3.23 21.49 -6.50
CA GLN A 74 4.05 21.29 -7.70
C GLN A 74 3.27 20.74 -8.91
N GLY A 75 1.95 20.51 -8.77
CA GLY A 75 1.17 19.84 -9.82
C GLY A 75 1.63 18.41 -10.10
N ALA A 76 2.25 17.76 -9.12
CA ALA A 76 2.78 16.41 -9.16
C ALA A 76 1.87 15.44 -8.41
N ARG A 77 1.98 14.15 -8.70
CA ARG A 77 1.37 13.10 -7.86
C ARG A 77 2.38 12.53 -6.88
N MET A 78 1.90 12.01 -5.75
CA MET A 78 2.75 11.27 -4.81
C MET A 78 2.56 9.77 -4.99
N GLN A 79 3.65 9.01 -4.93
CA GLN A 79 3.60 7.55 -4.89
C GLN A 79 4.13 7.06 -3.55
N MET A 80 3.31 6.32 -2.82
CA MET A 80 3.72 5.67 -1.57
C MET A 80 4.43 4.35 -1.91
N GLN A 81 5.68 4.22 -1.48
CA GLN A 81 6.48 3.01 -1.67
C GLN A 81 6.71 2.32 -0.34
N LEU A 82 6.07 1.18 -0.13
CA LEU A 82 6.26 0.37 1.05
C LEU A 82 7.33 -0.69 0.81
N VAL A 83 8.53 -0.45 1.33
CA VAL A 83 9.65 -1.40 1.28
C VAL A 83 9.60 -2.31 2.50
N ILE A 84 9.46 -3.62 2.28
CA ILE A 84 9.30 -4.60 3.35
C ILE A 84 10.50 -5.55 3.35
N GLU A 85 11.39 -5.37 4.33
CA GLU A 85 12.53 -6.28 4.52
C GLU A 85 12.14 -7.62 5.16
N PRO A 86 11.26 -7.67 6.20
CA PRO A 86 10.93 -8.92 6.88
C PRO A 86 9.96 -9.76 6.04
N PRO A 87 10.31 -11.00 5.66
CA PRO A 87 9.47 -11.84 4.79
C PRO A 87 8.09 -12.14 5.37
N GLU A 88 7.98 -12.28 6.70
CA GLU A 88 6.74 -12.54 7.41
C GLU A 88 5.71 -11.41 7.26
N LEU A 89 6.18 -10.17 7.03
CA LEU A 89 5.31 -9.01 6.84
C LEU A 89 4.88 -8.81 5.38
N VAL A 90 5.52 -9.49 4.43
CA VAL A 90 5.18 -9.36 3.00
C VAL A 90 3.75 -9.83 2.73
N ALA A 91 3.29 -10.89 3.41
CA ALA A 91 2.00 -11.51 3.16
C ALA A 91 0.78 -10.71 3.67
N LEU A 92 1.02 -9.66 4.48
CA LEU A 92 -0.03 -8.82 5.03
C LEU A 92 -0.71 -7.97 3.93
N PRO A 93 -2.01 -7.67 4.06
CA PRO A 93 -2.79 -6.94 3.06
C PRO A 93 -2.55 -5.43 3.21
N TRP A 94 -1.34 -4.98 2.94
CA TRP A 94 -0.96 -3.55 3.05
C TRP A 94 -1.81 -2.63 2.19
N GLU A 95 -2.43 -3.16 1.14
CA GLU A 95 -3.37 -2.46 0.27
C GLU A 95 -4.66 -2.07 1.02
N TRP A 96 -4.99 -2.72 2.13
CA TRP A 96 -6.14 -2.37 2.97
C TRP A 96 -5.85 -1.24 3.96
N MET A 97 -4.59 -0.77 4.01
CA MET A 97 -4.18 0.28 4.94
C MET A 97 -5.13 1.48 4.86
N ALA A 98 -5.67 1.86 6.02
CA ALA A 98 -6.64 2.93 6.14
C ALA A 98 -6.33 3.82 7.35
N LEU A 99 -6.60 5.12 7.24
CA LEU A 99 -6.72 6.01 8.39
C LEU A 99 -8.16 6.47 8.53
N HIS A 100 -8.66 6.43 9.76
CA HIS A 100 -9.99 6.91 10.10
C HIS A 100 -9.88 8.15 10.99
N LYS A 101 -10.69 9.17 10.67
CA LYS A 101 -10.87 10.34 11.53
C LYS A 101 -12.35 10.73 11.53
N GLY A 102 -13.11 10.20 12.48
CA GLY A 102 -14.58 10.28 12.46
C GLY A 102 -15.10 9.59 11.20
N GLU A 103 -15.96 10.29 10.45
CA GLU A 103 -16.52 9.81 9.17
C GLU A 103 -15.52 9.83 8.00
N GLN A 104 -14.34 10.43 8.16
CA GLN A 104 -13.36 10.49 7.09
C GLN A 104 -12.54 9.20 7.02
N HIS A 105 -12.62 8.54 5.87
CA HIS A 105 -11.90 7.31 5.54
C HIS A 105 -10.84 7.64 4.50
N TRP A 106 -9.57 7.49 4.84
CA TRP A 106 -8.48 7.68 3.88
C TRP A 106 -7.78 6.34 3.63
N GLN A 107 -7.90 5.84 2.40
CA GLN A 107 -7.28 4.60 1.92
C GLN A 107 -6.42 4.91 0.69
N PRO A 108 -5.09 5.02 0.82
CA PRO A 108 -4.24 5.47 -0.29
C PRO A 108 -4.25 4.51 -1.48
N ALA A 109 -4.42 3.21 -1.26
CA ALA A 109 -4.45 2.24 -2.35
C ALA A 109 -5.63 2.42 -3.34
N LEU A 110 -6.70 3.11 -2.92
CA LEU A 110 -7.87 3.41 -3.76
C LEU A 110 -7.77 4.78 -4.45
N ARG A 111 -6.67 5.51 -4.25
CA ARG A 111 -6.51 6.89 -4.69
C ARG A 111 -5.48 7.02 -5.80
N GLU A 112 -5.85 7.71 -6.87
CA GLU A 112 -4.96 7.97 -8.01
C GLU A 112 -3.82 8.93 -7.64
N ASP A 113 -4.06 9.85 -6.70
CA ASP A 113 -3.09 10.83 -6.20
C ASP A 113 -2.10 10.25 -5.16
N TYR A 114 -2.32 9.02 -4.68
CA TYR A 114 -1.53 8.36 -3.62
C TYR A 114 -1.28 6.87 -3.90
N THR A 115 -0.91 6.51 -5.12
CA THR A 115 -0.71 5.10 -5.49
C THR A 115 0.23 4.41 -4.50
N LEU A 116 -0.21 3.31 -3.89
CA LEU A 116 0.59 2.46 -3.01
C LEU A 116 1.27 1.36 -3.81
N VAL A 117 2.59 1.27 -3.70
CA VAL A 117 3.41 0.22 -4.33
C VAL A 117 4.16 -0.53 -3.23
N ARG A 118 4.06 -1.86 -3.25
CA ARG A 118 4.81 -2.74 -2.34
C ARG A 118 6.11 -3.20 -3.01
N ILE A 119 7.22 -3.02 -2.31
CA ILE A 119 8.56 -3.41 -2.75
C ILE A 119 9.12 -4.40 -1.72
N SER A 120 9.28 -5.65 -2.13
CA SER A 120 9.85 -6.69 -1.26
C SER A 120 11.10 -7.26 -1.91
N PRO A 121 12.31 -6.77 -1.53
CA PRO A 121 13.56 -7.22 -2.16
C PRO A 121 13.87 -8.69 -1.89
N ARG A 122 13.25 -9.29 -0.86
CA ARG A 122 13.44 -10.68 -0.44
C ARG A 122 12.22 -11.58 -0.64
N ALA A 123 11.15 -11.07 -1.26
CA ALA A 123 9.99 -11.91 -1.50
C ALA A 123 10.30 -12.97 -2.56
N ILE A 124 9.90 -14.21 -2.28
CA ILE A 124 9.85 -15.27 -3.29
C ILE A 124 8.82 -14.82 -4.33
N ARG A 125 9.27 -14.66 -5.58
CA ARG A 125 8.39 -14.43 -6.73
C ARG A 125 8.29 -15.73 -7.54
N PRO A 126 7.08 -16.14 -7.97
CA PRO A 126 5.78 -15.53 -7.67
C PRO A 126 5.37 -15.73 -6.20
N LEU A 127 4.53 -14.83 -5.67
CA LEU A 127 3.86 -15.07 -4.40
C LEU A 127 3.04 -16.38 -4.51
N PRO A 128 2.97 -17.21 -3.46
CA PRO A 128 2.20 -18.44 -3.52
C PRO A 128 0.73 -18.11 -3.86
N PRO A 129 0.07 -18.89 -4.73
CA PRO A 129 -1.33 -18.69 -5.08
C PRO A 129 -2.21 -18.66 -3.83
N ARG A 130 -3.01 -17.60 -3.65
CA ARG A 130 -4.02 -17.57 -2.59
C ARG A 130 -5.17 -18.49 -2.98
N ARG A 131 -5.50 -19.44 -2.10
CA ARG A 131 -6.73 -20.23 -2.24
C ARG A 131 -7.92 -19.33 -1.90
N VAL A 132 -8.80 -19.13 -2.87
CA VAL A 132 -10.07 -18.41 -2.68
C VAL A 132 -11.17 -19.43 -2.51
N SER A 133 -11.94 -19.30 -1.43
CA SER A 133 -13.06 -20.20 -1.13
C SER A 133 -14.33 -19.69 -1.84
N GLY A 134 -14.92 -20.52 -2.70
CA GLY A 134 -16.17 -20.20 -3.40
C GLY A 134 -15.99 -19.58 -4.79
N PRO A 135 -17.08 -19.15 -5.45
CA PRO A 135 -16.98 -18.56 -6.79
C PRO A 135 -16.27 -17.21 -6.71
N LEU A 136 -15.11 -17.12 -7.37
CA LEU A 136 -14.40 -15.86 -7.55
C LEU A 136 -15.20 -14.97 -8.51
N ARG A 137 -15.63 -13.79 -8.06
CA ARG A 137 -16.27 -12.78 -8.91
C ARG A 137 -15.25 -11.70 -9.25
N LEU A 138 -14.97 -11.54 -10.53
CA LEU A 138 -13.99 -10.58 -11.04
C LEU A 138 -14.73 -9.44 -11.75
N LEU A 139 -14.34 -8.20 -11.46
CA LEU A 139 -14.73 -7.02 -12.23
C LEU A 139 -13.52 -6.58 -13.05
N ILE A 140 -13.62 -6.68 -14.38
CA ILE A 140 -12.59 -6.23 -15.30
C ILE A 140 -13.05 -4.88 -15.86
N ALA A 141 -12.33 -3.81 -15.53
CA ALA A 141 -12.56 -2.49 -16.09
C ALA A 141 -11.46 -2.20 -17.11
N VAL A 142 -11.86 -1.79 -18.32
CA VAL A 142 -10.94 -1.40 -19.39
C VAL A 142 -11.30 -0.01 -19.90
N ALA A 143 -10.32 0.69 -20.48
CA ALA A 143 -10.56 1.94 -21.17
C ALA A 143 -11.47 1.70 -22.39
N ARG A 144 -12.19 2.74 -22.83
CA ARG A 144 -13.05 2.68 -24.02
C ARG A 144 -12.23 2.25 -25.25
N GLY A 145 -12.74 1.29 -26.03
CA GLY A 145 -12.06 0.73 -27.20
C GLY A 145 -11.17 -0.50 -26.92
N TYR A 146 -11.16 -1.02 -25.68
CA TYR A 146 -10.43 -2.22 -25.28
C TYR A 146 -11.36 -3.37 -24.87
N GLU A 147 -12.61 -3.34 -25.32
CA GLU A 147 -13.64 -4.33 -24.98
C GLU A 147 -13.19 -5.76 -25.35
N GLU A 148 -12.63 -5.95 -26.54
CA GLU A 148 -12.12 -7.25 -27.02
C GLU A 148 -10.98 -7.80 -26.14
N THR A 149 -10.14 -6.91 -25.57
CA THR A 149 -9.09 -7.31 -24.63
C THR A 149 -9.68 -7.74 -23.29
N ALA A 150 -10.75 -7.08 -22.84
CA ALA A 150 -11.47 -7.48 -21.62
C ALA A 150 -12.13 -8.86 -21.80
N ASP A 151 -12.75 -9.10 -22.96
CA ASP A 151 -13.38 -10.38 -23.28
C ASP A 151 -12.36 -11.52 -23.33
N THR A 152 -11.25 -11.32 -24.05
CA THR A 152 -10.13 -12.28 -24.12
C THR A 152 -9.59 -12.61 -22.73
N LEU A 153 -9.41 -11.60 -21.87
CA LEU A 153 -8.97 -11.79 -20.50
C LEU A 153 -10.03 -12.55 -19.68
N GLY A 154 -11.31 -12.22 -19.85
CA GLY A 154 -12.41 -12.91 -19.20
C GLY A 154 -12.44 -14.40 -19.53
N GLU A 155 -12.30 -14.76 -20.81
CA GLU A 155 -12.22 -16.15 -21.27
C GLU A 155 -11.01 -16.88 -20.69
N ALA A 156 -9.83 -16.27 -20.74
CA ALA A 156 -8.60 -16.85 -20.21
C ALA A 156 -8.66 -17.11 -18.68
N LEU A 157 -9.48 -16.35 -17.95
CA LEU A 157 -9.67 -16.51 -16.51
C LEU A 157 -10.72 -17.58 -16.14
N ILE A 158 -11.48 -18.07 -17.12
CA ILE A 158 -12.45 -19.16 -16.94
C ILE A 158 -11.78 -20.54 -17.12
N GLU A 159 -10.66 -20.62 -17.87
CA GLU A 159 -9.93 -21.86 -18.06
C GLU A 159 -9.14 -22.28 -16.79
N PRO A 160 -9.25 -23.55 -16.34
CA PRO A 160 -8.62 -24.06 -15.12
C PRO A 160 -7.11 -24.32 -15.22
#